data_AF-A0A7X7U5H2-F1
#
_entry.id   AF-A0A7X7U5H2-F1
#
_cell.length_a   1.000
_cell.length_b   1.000
_cell.length_c   1.000
_cell.angle_alpha   90.00
_cell.angle_beta   90.00
_cell.angle_gamma   90.00
#
_symmetry.space_group_name_H-M   'P 1'
#
loop_
_entity.id
_entity.type
_entity.pdbx_description
1 polymer ?
#
loop_
_entity_poly.entity_id
_entity_poly.type
_entity_poly.pdbx_seq_one_letter_code
_entity_poly.pdbx_strand_id
1 'polypeptide(L)'
;MKKVLVALLVLSFVAGCGSIDRKGLVAAGYSSEYADGYVDGYSAGCHAMGHPLYQFTRNLVRYEQDRQYNKGWNDGYTMARCDYAAVW
;
A
#
# COMPACT_ATOMS: atom_id res chain seq x y z
N MET A 1 19.43 -0.12 -34.58
CA MET A 1 19.87 -0.76 -33.30
C MET A 1 20.04 0.25 -32.16
N LYS A 2 20.81 1.33 -32.31
CA LYS A 2 21.00 2.37 -31.26
C LYS A 2 19.70 3.00 -30.72
N LYS A 3 18.73 3.28 -31.59
CA LYS A 3 17.42 3.84 -31.23
C LYS A 3 16.54 2.89 -30.40
N VAL A 4 16.69 1.58 -30.63
CA VAL A 4 15.94 0.53 -29.90
C VAL A 4 16.51 0.37 -28.49
N LEU A 5 17.84 0.42 -28.34
CA LEU A 5 18.51 0.43 -27.04
C LEU A 5 18.12 1.65 -26.20
N VAL A 6 18.07 2.84 -26.81
CA VAL A 6 17.64 4.06 -26.11
C VAL A 6 16.17 3.99 -25.72
N ALA A 7 15.29 3.45 -26.58
CA ALA A 7 13.89 3.26 -26.24
C ALA A 7 13.69 2.27 -25.08
N LEU A 8 14.39 1.13 -25.06
CA LEU A 8 14.37 0.17 -23.97
C LEU A 8 14.87 0.76 -22.64
N LEU A 9 15.94 1.57 -22.69
CA LEU A 9 16.47 2.26 -21.51
C LEU A 9 15.45 3.25 -20.93
N VAL A 10 14.79 4.03 -21.79
CA VAL A 10 13.75 4.98 -21.37
C VAL A 10 12.54 4.26 -20.78
N LEU A 11 12.08 3.15 -21.37
CA LEU A 11 10.96 2.37 -20.81
C LEU A 11 11.27 1.79 -19.42
N SER A 12 12.53 1.41 -19.16
CA SER A 12 12.92 0.91 -17.84
C SER A 12 12.85 1.96 -16.73
N PHE A 13 12.99 3.24 -17.08
CA PHE A 13 12.90 4.36 -16.13
C PHE A 13 11.46 4.72 -15.72
N VAL A 14 10.45 4.30 -16.49
CA VAL A 14 9.03 4.57 -16.18
C VAL A 14 8.39 3.45 -15.34
N ALA A 15 9.10 2.35 -15.10
CA ALA A 15 8.58 1.20 -14.34
C ALA A 15 8.49 1.42 -12.81
N GLY A 16 8.80 2.62 -12.32
CA GLY A 16 9.02 2.90 -10.89
C GLY A 16 7.96 3.76 -10.23
N CYS A 17 6.69 3.36 -10.25
CA CYS A 17 5.73 3.80 -9.24
C CYS A 17 4.71 2.68 -9.03
N GLY A 18 5.16 1.61 -8.38
CA GLY A 18 4.26 0.55 -7.95
C GLY A 18 3.44 1.06 -6.77
N SER A 19 2.13 1.19 -6.95
CA SER A 19 1.21 1.29 -5.81
C SER A 19 1.46 0.09 -4.90
N ILE A 20 1.77 0.32 -3.62
CA ILE A 20 1.93 -0.75 -2.65
C ILE A 20 0.56 -1.42 -2.49
N ASP A 21 0.39 -2.55 -3.16
CA ASP A 21 -0.80 -3.39 -3.08
C ASP A 21 -0.47 -4.69 -2.34
N ARG A 22 -1.52 -5.44 -1.98
CA ARG A 22 -1.38 -6.72 -1.28
C ARG A 22 -0.38 -7.66 -1.97
N LYS A 23 -0.44 -7.73 -3.30
CA LYS A 23 0.40 -8.65 -4.10
C LYS A 23 1.86 -8.24 -4.06
N GLY A 24 2.14 -6.94 -4.16
CA GLY A 24 3.48 -6.39 -4.02
C GLY A 24 4.09 -6.67 -2.65
N LEU A 25 3.31 -6.51 -1.57
CA LEU A 25 3.76 -6.85 -0.22
C LEU A 25 4.09 -8.34 -0.08
N VAL A 26 3.22 -9.22 -0.58
CA VAL A 26 3.50 -10.67 -0.53
C VAL A 26 4.73 -11.02 -1.38
N ALA A 27 4.88 -10.43 -2.57
CA ALA A 27 6.04 -10.63 -3.43
C ALA A 27 7.35 -10.10 -2.80
N ALA A 28 7.27 -9.07 -1.96
CA ALA A 28 8.39 -8.54 -1.19
C ALA A 28 8.72 -9.37 0.07
N GLY A 29 7.98 -10.45 0.33
CA GLY A 29 8.24 -11.38 1.43
C GLY A 29 7.51 -11.06 2.74
N TYR A 30 6.56 -10.11 2.73
CA TYR A 30 5.69 -9.90 3.87
C TYR A 30 4.68 -11.05 4.00
N SER A 31 4.26 -11.35 5.23
CA SER A 31 3.24 -12.37 5.47
C SER A 31 1.90 -11.96 4.86
N SER A 32 1.05 -12.95 4.57
CA SER A 32 -0.26 -12.69 3.97
C SER A 32 -1.15 -11.86 4.89
N GLU A 33 -1.00 -12.05 6.20
CA GLU A 33 -1.72 -11.37 7.25
C GLU A 33 -1.30 -9.91 7.37
N TYR A 34 0.02 -9.65 7.31
CA TYR A 34 0.54 -8.29 7.26
C TYR A 34 0.02 -7.55 6.01
N ALA A 35 0.05 -8.20 4.84
CA ALA A 35 -0.41 -7.61 3.60
C ALA A 35 -1.91 -7.29 3.61
N ASP A 36 -2.74 -8.19 4.16
CA ASP A 36 -4.16 -7.94 4.40
C ASP A 36 -4.36 -6.72 5.31
N GLY A 37 -3.66 -6.71 6.44
CA GLY A 37 -3.74 -5.62 7.42
C GLY A 37 -3.37 -4.28 6.80
N TYR A 38 -2.27 -4.22 6.07
CA TYR A 38 -1.76 -3.00 5.45
C TYR A 38 -2.77 -2.37 4.48
N VAL A 39 -3.38 -3.18 3.61
CA VAL A 39 -4.37 -2.69 2.64
C VAL A 39 -5.62 -2.16 3.35
N ASP A 40 -6.12 -2.89 4.35
CA ASP A 40 -7.27 -2.46 5.15
C ASP A 40 -6.97 -1.15 5.91
N GLY A 41 -5.78 -1.06 6.51
CA GLY A 41 -5.30 0.11 7.24
C GLY A 41 -5.15 1.35 6.36
N TYR A 42 -4.56 1.19 5.17
CA TYR A 42 -4.43 2.29 4.21
C TYR A 42 -5.80 2.83 3.77
N SER A 43 -6.74 1.93 3.44
CA SER A 43 -8.12 2.31 3.10
C SER A 43 -8.81 3.07 4.23
N ALA A 44 -8.66 2.59 5.47
CA ALA A 44 -9.18 3.26 6.65
C ALA A 44 -8.55 4.64 6.89
N GLY A 45 -7.24 4.79 6.68
CA GLY A 45 -6.54 6.06 6.79
C GLY A 45 -7.00 7.08 5.75
N CYS A 46 -7.09 6.67 4.48
CA CYS A 46 -7.62 7.51 3.39
C CYS A 46 -9.06 7.97 3.67
N HIS A 47 -9.91 7.06 4.17
CA HIS A 47 -11.27 7.41 4.57
C HIS A 47 -11.27 8.45 5.71
N ALA A 48 -10.43 8.27 6.74
CA ALA A 48 -10.34 9.18 7.87
C ALA A 48 -9.88 10.60 7.48
N MET A 49 -9.17 10.75 6.36
CA MET A 49 -8.76 12.05 5.80
C MET A 49 -9.74 12.60 4.77
N GLY A 50 -10.90 11.97 4.59
CA GLY A 50 -11.98 12.46 3.75
C GLY A 50 -11.85 12.09 2.27
N HIS A 51 -11.02 11.10 1.91
CA HIS A 51 -10.97 10.65 0.52
C HIS A 51 -12.32 10.00 0.12
N PRO A 52 -13.03 10.51 -0.89
CA PRO A 52 -14.44 10.17 -1.14
C PRO A 52 -14.67 8.73 -1.62
N LEU A 53 -13.64 8.09 -2.17
CA LEU A 53 -13.72 6.73 -2.74
C LEU A 53 -13.25 5.62 -1.81
N TYR A 54 -12.61 5.93 -0.67
CA TYR A 54 -12.13 4.89 0.26
C TYR A 54 -13.14 4.64 1.36
N GLN A 55 -13.22 3.37 1.77
CA GLN A 55 -14.07 2.93 2.87
C GLN A 55 -13.23 2.60 4.09
N PHE A 56 -13.79 2.82 5.28
CA PHE A 56 -13.16 2.34 6.50
C PHE A 56 -13.20 0.81 6.53
N THR A 57 -12.03 0.17 6.62
CA THR A 57 -11.90 -1.29 6.69
C THR A 57 -11.03 -1.68 7.87
N ARG A 58 -11.58 -2.50 8.77
CA ARG A 58 -10.82 -3.13 9.86
C ARG A 58 -11.52 -4.41 10.30
N ASN A 59 -10.89 -5.57 10.07
CA ASN A 59 -11.37 -6.84 10.61
C ASN A 59 -11.03 -6.88 12.12
N LEU A 60 -12.02 -6.62 12.98
CA LEU A 60 -11.83 -6.47 14.42
C LEU A 60 -11.21 -7.71 15.08
N VAL A 61 -11.70 -8.90 14.73
CA VAL A 61 -11.20 -10.17 15.30
C VAL A 61 -9.72 -10.34 14.98
N ARG A 62 -9.33 -10.13 13.71
CA ARG A 62 -7.92 -10.21 13.31
C ARG A 62 -7.09 -9.08 13.92
N TYR A 63 -7.64 -7.88 14.01
CA TYR A 63 -6.95 -6.75 14.63
C TYR A 63 -6.58 -7.02 16.09
N GLU A 64 -7.42 -7.76 16.82
CA GLU A 64 -7.17 -8.10 18.23
C GLU A 64 -6.30 -9.35 18.39
N GLN A 65 -6.45 -10.35 17.52
CA GLN A 65 -5.88 -11.69 17.72
C GLN A 65 -4.65 -11.97 16.86
N ASP A 66 -4.53 -11.32 15.70
CA ASP A 66 -3.47 -11.55 14.72
C ASP A 66 -2.48 -10.38 14.74
N ARG A 67 -1.30 -10.62 15.34
CA ARG A 67 -0.26 -9.59 15.47
C ARG A 67 0.25 -9.08 14.13
N GLN A 68 0.29 -9.91 13.09
CA GLN A 68 0.78 -9.47 11.78
C GLN A 68 -0.25 -8.60 11.07
N TYR A 69 -1.52 -8.99 11.12
CA TYR A 69 -2.61 -8.14 10.63
C TYR A 69 -2.68 -6.81 11.38
N ASN A 70 -2.60 -6.82 12.71
CA ASN A 70 -2.58 -5.61 13.52
C ASN A 70 -1.43 -4.67 13.15
N LYS A 71 -0.21 -5.21 13.02
CA LYS A 71 0.97 -4.44 12.61
C LYS A 71 0.78 -3.84 11.21
N GLY A 72 0.35 -4.66 10.25
CA GLY A 72 0.07 -4.21 8.88
C GLY A 72 -0.94 -3.07 8.87
N TRP A 73 -2.06 -3.21 9.60
CA TRP A 73 -3.11 -2.20 9.66
C TRP A 73 -2.60 -0.86 10.20
N ASN A 74 -1.81 -0.86 11.27
CA ASN A 74 -1.24 0.37 11.81
C ASN A 74 -0.22 1.02 10.87
N ASP A 75 0.62 0.22 10.23
CA ASP A 75 1.61 0.70 9.24
C ASP A 75 0.88 1.33 8.03
N GLY A 76 -0.13 0.67 7.48
CA GLY A 76 -0.93 1.16 6.36
C GLY A 76 -1.71 2.44 6.69
N TYR A 77 -2.34 2.50 7.86
CA TYR A 77 -3.06 3.68 8.34
C TYR A 77 -2.13 4.89 8.49
N THR A 78 -0.92 4.66 9.01
CA THR A 78 0.11 5.70 9.14
C THR A 78 0.59 6.18 7.77
N MET A 79 0.84 5.26 6.84
CA MET A 79 1.27 5.58 5.49
C MET A 79 0.25 6.42 4.73
N ALA A 80 -1.05 6.10 4.82
CA ALA A 80 -2.09 6.91 4.22
C ALA A 80 -1.99 8.37 4.71
N ARG A 81 -1.76 8.59 6.01
CA ARG A 81 -1.58 9.94 6.57
C ARG A 81 -0.37 10.67 6.02
N CYS A 82 0.75 9.98 5.85
CA CYS A 82 1.93 10.56 5.23
C CYS A 82 1.67 10.96 3.78
N ASP A 83 1.02 10.10 3.00
CA ASP A 83 0.71 10.36 1.60
C ASP A 83 -0.22 11.57 1.45
N TYR A 84 -1.30 11.64 2.22
CA TYR A 84 -2.25 12.74 2.11
C TYR A 84 -1.68 14.05 2.66
N ALA A 85 -0.91 14.01 3.75
CA ALA A 85 -0.25 15.19 4.29
C ALA A 85 0.87 15.73 3.38
N ALA A 86 1.39 14.93 2.44
CA ALA A 86 2.35 15.40 1.44
C ALA A 86 1.69 16.11 0.24
N VAL A 87 0.36 15.99 0.09
CA VAL A 87 -0.41 16.56 -1.02
C VAL A 87 -1.07 17.89 -0.64
N TRP A 88 -1.13 18.22 0.65
CA TRP A 88 -1.69 19.46 1.22
C TRP A 88 -0.61 20.25 1.97
#